data_AF-A0A392M371-F1
#
_entry.id   AF-A0A392M371-F1
#
_cell.length_a   1.000
_cell.length_b   1.000
_cell.length_c   1.000
_cell.angle_alpha   90.00
_cell.angle_beta   90.00
_cell.angle_gamma   90.00
#
_symmetry.space_group_name_H-M   'P 1'
#
loop_
_entity.id
_entity.type
_entity.pdbx_description
1 polymer ?
#
loop_
_entity_poly.entity_id
_entity_poly.type
_entity_poly.pdbx_seq_one_letter_code
_entity_poly.pdbx_strand_id
1 'polypeptide(L)'
;MAGKALLLAGPPGTGKTALALGICQELGTKVPFCPMVGSEVYSTEVKKTEVLMENFRRAIGLRIKENKEVYEGEVTELSPEETESITGGYGKSISHVIIGLKTVKGTKQLKLDPTIYDALIKEKVAAGDVIYIEANSGAVKRVGRSDAFATEFDLEAEEYVPLPKGEVHKKKEIVQDVTLHDLDAANARPQGGQDILSLMGQMMKPRKTEITDKLRQEINKVVNRYIDEGVAELVPGVLFIDE
;
A
#
# COMPACT_ATOMS: atom_id res chain seq x y z
N MET A 1 10.71 7.62 24.81
CA MET A 1 12.11 8.08 24.67
C MET A 1 12.56 7.81 23.25
N ALA A 2 12.60 8.82 22.38
CA ALA A 2 13.16 8.73 21.03
C ALA A 2 14.16 9.89 20.84
N GLY A 3 15.05 9.81 19.85
CA GLY A 3 16.00 10.89 19.54
C GLY A 3 17.29 10.91 20.38
N LYS A 4 17.77 9.75 20.83
CA LYS A 4 19.10 9.63 21.44
C LYS A 4 20.15 9.38 20.34
N ALA A 5 21.31 10.00 20.49
CA ALA A 5 22.45 9.78 19.59
C ALA A 5 23.45 8.78 20.19
N LEU A 6 24.02 7.93 19.34
CA LEU A 6 25.14 7.04 19.65
C LEU A 6 26.27 7.34 18.67
N LEU A 7 27.47 7.61 19.20
CA LEU A 7 28.66 7.85 18.39
C LEU A 7 29.55 6.60 18.40
N LEU A 8 29.79 6.03 17.22
CA LEU A 8 30.76 4.95 17.03
C LEU A 8 32.09 5.57 16.59
N ALA A 9 33.08 5.60 17.48
CA ALA A 9 34.40 6.17 17.19
C ALA A 9 35.46 5.06 17.09
N GLY A 10 36.33 5.17 16.09
CA GLY A 10 37.46 4.25 15.88
C GLY A 10 38.08 4.40 14.50
N PRO A 11 39.31 3.89 14.29
CA PRO A 11 39.98 3.91 12.98
C PRO A 11 39.14 3.33 11.82
N PRO A 12 39.43 3.66 10.56
CA PRO A 12 38.86 2.96 9.41
C PRO A 12 39.09 1.43 9.50
N GLY A 13 38.12 0.63 9.05
CA GLY A 13 38.23 -0.83 9.07
C GLY A 13 38.00 -1.52 10.43
N THR A 14 37.61 -0.77 11.47
CA THR A 14 37.32 -1.35 12.81
C THR A 14 35.89 -1.87 12.99
N GLY A 15 35.14 -2.04 11.90
CA GLY A 15 33.80 -2.67 11.94
C GLY A 15 32.66 -1.79 12.44
N LYS A 16 32.81 -0.45 12.47
CA LYS A 16 31.73 0.48 12.88
C LYS A 16 30.43 0.27 12.09
N THR A 17 30.53 0.27 10.76
CA THR A 17 29.40 0.02 9.86
C THR A 17 28.86 -1.41 10.01
N ALA A 18 29.73 -2.40 10.23
CA ALA A 18 29.33 -3.78 10.47
C ALA A 18 28.50 -3.93 11.76
N LEU A 19 28.87 -3.20 12.81
CA LEU A 19 28.12 -3.15 14.06
C LEU A 19 26.74 -2.50 13.86
N ALA A 20 26.66 -1.40 13.11
CA ALA A 20 25.38 -0.76 12.79
C ALA A 20 24.45 -1.67 11.97
N LEU A 21 24.98 -2.38 10.97
CA LEU A 21 24.24 -3.38 10.20
C LEU A 21 23.82 -4.58 11.06
N GLY A 22 24.68 -5.01 11.99
CA GLY A 22 24.32 -6.05 12.97
C GLY A 22 23.15 -5.63 13.85
N ILE A 23 23.14 -4.38 14.34
CA ILE A 23 21.99 -3.82 15.08
C ILE A 23 20.73 -3.84 14.21
N CYS A 24 20.82 -3.44 12.93
CA CYS A 24 19.68 -3.50 12.00
C CYS A 24 19.10 -4.91 11.88
N GLN A 25 19.97 -5.92 11.72
CA GLN A 25 19.53 -7.31 11.58
C GLN A 25 18.85 -7.82 12.85
N GLU A 26 19.37 -7.46 14.02
CA GLU A 26 18.82 -7.87 15.31
C GLU A 26 17.46 -7.22 15.61
N LEU A 27 17.25 -5.96 15.20
CA LEU A 27 15.96 -5.27 15.31
C LEU A 27 14.87 -5.86 14.39
N GLY A 28 15.29 -6.57 13.35
CA GLY A 28 14.41 -7.24 12.39
C GLY A 28 13.78 -6.29 11.34
N THR A 29 13.11 -6.88 10.35
CA THR A 29 12.54 -6.17 9.19
C THR A 29 11.35 -5.25 9.52
N LYS A 30 10.86 -5.32 10.76
CA LYS A 30 9.70 -4.57 11.24
C LYS A 30 10.06 -3.20 11.82
N VAL A 31 11.34 -2.91 11.99
CA VAL A 31 11.86 -1.65 12.52
C VAL A 31 12.57 -0.92 11.37
N PRO A 32 12.20 0.34 11.07
CA PRO A 32 12.86 1.09 10.00
C PRO A 32 14.35 1.29 10.29
N PHE A 33 15.20 1.00 9.31
CA PHE A 33 16.61 1.31 9.34
C PHE A 33 16.97 2.16 8.12
N CYS A 34 17.41 3.38 8.36
CA CYS A 34 17.76 4.34 7.32
C CYS A 34 19.27 4.60 7.36
N PRO A 35 20.07 3.96 6.50
CA PRO A 35 21.46 4.35 6.31
C PRO A 35 21.51 5.62 5.44
N MET A 36 22.37 6.56 5.81
CA MET A 36 22.71 7.73 5.00
C MET A 36 24.20 8.02 5.10
N VAL A 37 24.80 8.53 4.03
CA VAL A 37 26.17 9.05 4.05
C VAL A 37 26.13 10.54 4.34
N GLY A 38 27.04 11.07 5.17
CA GLY A 38 27.05 12.48 5.57
C GLY A 38 27.15 13.44 4.39
N SER A 39 27.82 13.01 3.32
CA SER A 39 27.89 13.76 2.05
C SER A 39 26.55 13.88 1.31
N GLU A 40 25.57 12.99 1.53
CA GLU A 40 24.25 13.04 0.88
C GLU A 40 23.40 14.23 1.35
N VAL A 41 23.74 14.83 2.50
CA VAL A 41 23.08 16.03 3.03
C VAL A 41 23.23 17.22 2.07
N TYR A 42 24.25 17.23 1.23
CA TYR A 42 24.50 18.29 0.26
C TYR A 42 23.70 18.04 -1.02
N SER A 43 22.58 18.76 -1.17
CA SER A 43 21.75 18.73 -2.38
C SER A 43 21.75 20.08 -3.10
N THR A 44 21.64 20.05 -4.43
CA THR A 44 21.41 21.22 -5.27
C THR A 44 19.94 21.59 -5.40
N GLU A 45 19.03 20.67 -5.05
CA GLU A 45 17.58 20.84 -5.25
C GLU A 45 16.85 21.31 -3.99
N VAL A 46 17.32 20.87 -2.81
CA VAL A 46 16.69 21.13 -1.50
C VAL A 46 17.72 21.53 -0.46
N LYS A 47 17.29 22.25 0.58
CA LYS A 47 18.17 22.64 1.69
C LYS A 47 18.71 21.41 2.44
N LYS A 48 19.92 21.55 2.99
CA LYS A 48 20.58 20.54 3.86
C LYS A 48 19.70 20.09 5.03
N THR A 49 19.02 21.04 5.67
CA THR A 49 18.09 20.76 6.77
C THR A 49 16.92 19.89 6.31
N GLU A 50 16.45 20.06 5.08
CA GLU A 50 15.36 19.27 4.53
C GLU A 50 15.78 17.84 4.26
N VAL A 51 16.98 17.63 3.70
CA VAL A 51 17.54 16.28 3.50
C VAL A 51 17.65 15.52 4.83
N LEU A 52 18.12 16.19 5.89
CA LEU A 52 18.18 15.58 7.22
C LEU A 52 16.78 15.26 7.75
N MET A 53 15.83 16.19 7.62
CA MET A 53 14.45 15.98 8.08
C MET A 53 13.74 14.85 7.34
N GLU A 54 13.96 14.69 6.03
CA GLU A 54 13.46 13.56 5.25
C GLU A 54 13.99 12.22 5.80
N ASN A 55 15.28 12.14 6.09
CA ASN A 55 15.89 10.92 6.62
C ASN A 55 15.41 10.60 8.05
N PHE A 56 15.18 11.61 8.90
CA PHE A 56 14.51 11.40 10.19
C PHE A 56 13.09 10.86 10.01
N ARG A 57 12.33 11.40 9.06
CA ARG A 57 10.96 10.94 8.74
C ARG A 57 10.94 9.52 8.19
N ARG A 58 11.96 9.10 7.43
CA ARG A 58 12.13 7.71 6.94
C ARG A 58 12.47 6.73 8.06
N ALA A 59 13.24 7.18 9.04
CA ALA A 59 13.62 6.37 10.19
C ALA A 59 12.49 6.22 11.23
N ILE A 60 11.33 6.87 11.05
CA ILE A 60 10.19 6.75 11.95
C ILE A 60 9.05 6.05 11.23
N GLY A 61 8.72 4.86 11.71
CA GLY A 61 7.59 4.05 11.22
C GLY A 61 6.32 4.33 12.00
N LEU A 62 5.20 4.07 11.34
CA LEU A 62 3.86 4.03 11.90
C LEU A 62 3.26 2.69 11.48
N ARG A 63 2.93 1.85 12.47
CA ARG A 63 2.26 0.57 12.27
C ARG A 63 0.76 0.78 12.47
N ILE A 64 0.00 0.74 11.39
CA ILE A 64 -1.44 0.91 11.41
C ILE A 64 -2.08 -0.49 11.41
N LYS A 65 -3.00 -0.73 12.34
CA LYS A 65 -3.76 -1.98 12.42
C LYS A 65 -5.23 -1.67 12.13
N GLU A 66 -5.70 -2.13 10.98
CA GLU A 66 -7.09 -1.93 10.56
C GLU A 66 -7.79 -3.27 10.41
N ASN A 67 -9.02 -3.33 10.94
CA ASN A 67 -9.90 -4.45 10.67
C ASN A 67 -10.70 -4.14 9.41
N LYS A 68 -10.38 -4.83 8.32
CA LYS A 68 -11.08 -4.67 7.05
C LYS A 68 -12.07 -5.82 6.86
N GLU A 69 -13.28 -5.47 6.40
CA GLU A 69 -14.26 -6.45 5.94
C GLU A 69 -13.94 -6.80 4.49
N VAL A 70 -13.76 -8.09 4.24
CA VAL A 70 -13.24 -8.58 2.97
C VAL A 70 -14.08 -9.73 2.46
N TYR A 71 -14.25 -9.76 1.15
CA TYR A 71 -14.83 -10.87 0.41
C TYR A 71 -13.72 -11.54 -0.38
N GLU A 72 -13.48 -12.83 -0.13
CA GLU A 72 -12.52 -13.62 -0.89
C GLU A 72 -13.16 -14.88 -1.43
N GLY A 73 -12.74 -15.31 -2.61
CA GLY A 73 -13.24 -16.52 -3.22
C GLY A 73 -12.86 -16.66 -4.67
N GLU A 74 -13.03 -17.86 -5.19
CA GLU A 74 -13.05 -18.14 -6.62
C GLU A 74 -14.34 -17.57 -7.22
N VAL A 75 -14.21 -16.83 -8.31
CA VAL A 75 -15.34 -16.29 -9.07
C VAL A 75 -16.04 -17.42 -9.81
N THR A 76 -17.28 -17.73 -9.44
CA THR A 76 -18.09 -18.75 -10.13
C THR A 76 -18.91 -18.15 -11.26
N GLU A 77 -19.37 -16.92 -11.09
CA GLU A 77 -20.15 -16.18 -12.08
C GLU A 77 -19.84 -14.68 -11.95
N LEU A 78 -19.89 -13.99 -13.07
CA LEU A 78 -19.76 -12.54 -13.17
C LEU A 78 -20.78 -12.07 -14.21
N SER A 79 -21.84 -11.41 -13.77
CA SER A 79 -22.96 -11.00 -14.63
C SER A 79 -23.34 -9.54 -14.36
N PRO A 80 -22.98 -8.61 -15.26
CA PRO A 80 -23.44 -7.23 -15.15
C PRO A 80 -24.92 -7.12 -15.53
N GLU A 81 -25.72 -6.43 -14.70
CA GLU A 81 -27.11 -6.11 -15.01
C GLU A 81 -27.23 -4.70 -15.60
N GLU A 82 -27.62 -4.64 -16.86
CA GLU A 82 -27.82 -3.41 -17.61
C GLU A 82 -29.24 -2.85 -17.40
N THR A 83 -29.35 -1.55 -17.14
CA THR A 83 -30.62 -0.81 -17.14
C THR A 83 -30.63 0.26 -18.21
N GLU A 84 -31.81 0.56 -18.75
CA GLU A 84 -32.00 1.66 -19.69
C GLU A 84 -31.72 3.00 -19.00
N SER A 85 -30.86 3.81 -19.60
CA SER A 85 -30.46 5.11 -19.09
C SER A 85 -31.61 6.12 -19.20
N ILE A 86 -31.96 6.77 -18.08
CA ILE A 86 -33.02 7.79 -17.99
C ILE A 86 -32.69 9.03 -18.84
N THR A 87 -31.41 9.30 -19.05
CA THR A 87 -30.91 10.32 -19.98
C THR A 87 -30.80 9.70 -21.37
N GLY A 88 -31.73 10.06 -22.26
CA GLY A 88 -31.91 9.49 -23.61
C GLY A 88 -30.76 9.67 -24.63
N GLY A 89 -29.53 9.37 -24.23
CA GLY A 89 -28.39 9.15 -25.11
C GLY A 89 -28.09 7.65 -25.21
N TYR A 90 -27.77 7.18 -26.41
CA TYR A 90 -27.43 5.78 -26.69
C TYR A 90 -26.28 5.30 -25.81
N GLY A 91 -26.59 4.50 -24.79
CA GLY A 91 -25.61 3.81 -23.96
C GLY A 91 -26.30 3.01 -22.87
N LYS A 92 -26.10 1.69 -22.87
CA LYS A 92 -26.59 0.85 -21.78
C LYS A 92 -25.83 1.22 -20.51
N SER A 93 -26.52 1.59 -19.45
CA SER A 93 -25.91 1.89 -18.15
C SER A 93 -25.94 0.64 -17.28
N ILE A 94 -24.80 0.26 -16.69
CA ILE A 94 -24.73 -0.86 -15.77
C ILE A 94 -25.30 -0.40 -14.42
N SER A 95 -26.32 -1.10 -13.94
CA SER A 95 -26.99 -0.77 -12.68
C SER A 95 -26.32 -1.41 -11.46
N HIS A 96 -25.85 -2.64 -11.63
CA HIS A 96 -25.11 -3.41 -10.62
C HIS A 96 -24.50 -4.65 -11.27
N VAL A 97 -23.62 -5.32 -10.54
CA VAL A 97 -23.02 -6.59 -10.98
C VAL A 97 -23.35 -7.68 -9.98
N ILE A 98 -23.81 -8.82 -10.47
CA ILE A 98 -23.94 -10.02 -9.67
C ILE A 98 -22.64 -10.82 -9.82
N ILE A 99 -22.00 -11.10 -8.70
CA ILE A 99 -20.82 -11.95 -8.63
C ILE A 99 -21.08 -13.12 -7.67
N GLY A 100 -20.75 -14.32 -8.10
CA GLY A 100 -20.72 -15.51 -7.24
C GLY A 100 -19.30 -15.78 -6.78
N LEU A 101 -19.10 -15.91 -5.47
CA LEU A 101 -17.81 -16.24 -4.87
C LEU A 101 -17.89 -17.59 -4.16
N LYS A 102 -16.89 -18.43 -4.38
CA LYS A 102 -16.77 -19.77 -3.80
C LYS A 102 -15.50 -19.91 -2.98
N THR A 103 -15.66 -20.55 -1.82
CA THR A 103 -14.57 -20.98 -0.94
C THR A 103 -14.75 -22.46 -0.62
N VAL A 104 -13.81 -23.06 0.12
CA VAL A 104 -13.95 -24.43 0.61
C VAL A 104 -15.15 -24.58 1.56
N LYS A 105 -15.51 -23.54 2.30
CA LYS A 105 -16.60 -23.58 3.28
C LYS A 105 -17.99 -23.34 2.68
N GLY A 106 -18.06 -22.69 1.52
CA GLY A 106 -19.34 -22.40 0.89
C GLY A 106 -19.26 -21.35 -0.22
N THR A 107 -20.42 -21.07 -0.79
CA THR A 107 -20.62 -20.14 -1.89
C THR A 107 -21.52 -18.98 -1.46
N LYS A 108 -21.27 -17.78 -1.98
CA LYS A 108 -22.11 -16.60 -1.73
C LYS A 108 -22.23 -15.77 -3.00
N GLN A 109 -23.46 -15.39 -3.34
CA GLN A 109 -23.72 -14.40 -4.38
C GLN A 109 -23.78 -13.00 -3.76
N LEU A 110 -23.17 -12.04 -4.44
CA LEU A 110 -23.10 -10.65 -4.02
C LEU A 110 -23.60 -9.75 -5.16
N LYS A 111 -24.30 -8.69 -4.77
CA LYS A 111 -24.68 -7.60 -5.65
C LYS A 111 -23.74 -6.43 -5.38
N LEU A 112 -22.93 -6.08 -6.37
CA LEU A 112 -21.89 -5.06 -6.30
C LEU A 112 -22.31 -3.79 -7.03
N ASP A 113 -21.80 -2.67 -6.54
CA ASP A 113 -21.97 -1.36 -7.18
C ASP A 113 -21.27 -1.31 -8.56
N PRO A 114 -21.80 -0.56 -9.55
CA PRO A 114 -21.18 -0.40 -10.86
C PRO A 114 -19.71 0.04 -10.81
N THR A 115 -19.30 0.83 -9.82
CA THR A 115 -17.89 1.25 -9.69
C THR A 115 -16.93 0.08 -9.45
N ILE A 116 -17.40 -1.00 -8.82
CA ILE A 116 -16.60 -2.22 -8.59
C ILE A 116 -16.46 -3.02 -9.89
N TYR A 117 -17.42 -2.90 -10.82
CA TYR A 117 -17.33 -3.51 -12.14
C TYR A 117 -16.10 -3.01 -12.92
N ASP A 118 -15.88 -1.70 -12.91
CA ASP A 118 -14.74 -1.09 -13.59
C ASP A 118 -13.42 -1.60 -13.00
N ALA A 119 -13.37 -1.80 -11.68
CA ALA A 119 -12.22 -2.39 -10.99
C ALA A 119 -12.01 -3.86 -11.39
N LEU A 120 -13.07 -4.66 -11.50
CA LEU A 120 -13.01 -6.05 -11.96
C LEU A 120 -12.49 -6.16 -13.41
N ILE A 121 -12.96 -5.28 -14.30
CA ILE A 121 -12.47 -5.22 -15.69
C ILE A 121 -10.99 -4.82 -15.72
N LYS A 122 -10.60 -3.81 -14.94
CA LYS A 122 -9.22 -3.31 -14.89
C LYS A 122 -8.24 -4.40 -14.44
N GLU A 123 -8.65 -5.20 -13.46
CA GLU A 123 -7.90 -6.36 -12.94
C GLU A 123 -8.03 -7.62 -13.82
N LYS A 124 -8.79 -7.53 -14.94
CA LYS A 124 -9.06 -8.63 -15.88
C LYS A 124 -9.61 -9.89 -15.21
N VAL A 125 -10.49 -9.70 -14.24
CA VAL A 125 -11.08 -10.81 -13.48
C VAL A 125 -12.03 -11.61 -14.36
N ALA A 126 -11.86 -12.93 -14.35
CA ALA A 126 -12.71 -13.89 -15.05
C ALA A 126 -13.25 -14.97 -14.10
N ALA A 127 -14.28 -15.69 -14.54
CA ALA A 127 -14.74 -16.89 -13.84
C ALA A 127 -13.58 -17.92 -13.75
N GLY A 128 -13.39 -18.48 -12.57
CA GLY A 128 -12.26 -19.35 -12.22
C GLY A 128 -11.08 -18.63 -11.56
N ASP A 129 -11.09 -17.30 -11.45
CA ASP A 129 -10.04 -16.57 -10.73
C ASP A 129 -10.36 -16.47 -9.23
N VAL A 130 -9.33 -16.54 -8.39
CA VAL A 130 -9.44 -16.22 -6.97
C VAL A 130 -9.19 -14.73 -6.80
N ILE A 131 -10.15 -14.04 -6.20
CA ILE A 131 -10.09 -12.59 -5.99
C ILE A 131 -10.29 -12.21 -4.53
N TYR A 132 -9.90 -10.98 -4.24
CA TYR A 132 -10.09 -10.30 -2.98
C TYR A 132 -10.79 -8.97 -3.24
N ILE A 133 -11.90 -8.71 -2.54
CA ILE A 133 -12.66 -7.46 -2.60
C ILE A 133 -12.73 -6.87 -1.19
N GLU A 134 -12.30 -5.63 -1.03
CA GLU A 134 -12.49 -4.87 0.20
C GLU A 134 -13.88 -4.23 0.23
N ALA A 135 -14.67 -4.51 1.28
CA ALA A 135 -16.08 -4.12 1.33
C ALA A 135 -16.29 -2.59 1.36
N ASN A 136 -15.39 -1.84 2.01
CA ASN A 136 -15.54 -0.40 2.21
C ASN A 136 -15.04 0.43 1.03
N SER A 137 -13.91 0.04 0.42
CA SER A 137 -13.28 0.79 -0.67
C SER A 137 -13.74 0.33 -2.05
N GLY A 138 -14.31 -0.88 -2.16
CA GLY A 138 -14.58 -1.52 -3.45
C GLY A 138 -13.32 -1.93 -4.20
N ALA A 139 -12.14 -1.86 -3.56
CA ALA A 139 -10.88 -2.24 -4.17
C ALA A 139 -10.86 -3.76 -4.42
N VAL A 140 -10.56 -4.12 -5.66
CA VAL A 140 -10.47 -5.50 -6.13
C VAL A 140 -9.01 -5.83 -6.41
N LYS A 141 -8.59 -7.04 -6.06
CA LYS A 141 -7.28 -7.60 -6.42
C LYS A 141 -7.45 -9.03 -6.92
N ARG A 142 -6.92 -9.33 -8.11
CA ARG A 142 -6.79 -10.71 -8.60
C ARG A 142 -5.61 -11.38 -7.89
N VAL A 143 -5.87 -12.50 -7.22
CA VAL A 143 -4.83 -13.28 -6.52
C VAL A 143 -4.18 -14.27 -7.48
N GLY A 144 -4.97 -14.90 -8.34
CA GLY A 144 -4.47 -15.88 -9.32
C GLY A 144 -5.61 -16.71 -9.89
N ARG A 145 -5.24 -17.70 -10.72
CA ARG A 145 -6.17 -18.67 -11.28
C ARG A 145 -6.41 -19.79 -10.28
N SER A 146 -7.65 -20.28 -10.13
CA SER A 146 -7.92 -21.39 -9.21
C SER A 146 -7.25 -22.69 -9.70
N ASP A 147 -6.63 -23.43 -8.78
CA ASP A 147 -6.01 -24.74 -9.05
C ASP A 147 -6.98 -25.75 -9.71
N ALA A 148 -8.30 -25.58 -9.51
CA ALA A 148 -9.32 -26.42 -10.15
C ALA A 148 -9.32 -26.31 -11.68
N PHE A 149 -8.74 -25.23 -12.22
CA PHE A 149 -8.62 -24.96 -13.65
C PHE A 149 -7.19 -25.16 -14.17
N ALA A 150 -6.27 -25.66 -13.35
CA ALA A 150 -4.95 -26.08 -13.81
C ALA A 150 -5.11 -27.32 -14.69
N THR A 151 -5.12 -27.12 -16.02
CA THR A 151 -5.05 -28.24 -16.96
C THR A 151 -3.60 -28.54 -17.29
N GLU A 152 -3.24 -29.82 -17.44
CA GLU A 152 -1.87 -30.25 -17.74
C GLU A 152 -1.35 -29.77 -19.11
N PHE A 153 -2.19 -29.12 -19.92
CA PHE A 153 -1.89 -28.72 -21.30
C PHE A 153 -1.87 -27.20 -21.51
N ASP A 154 -2.06 -26.41 -20.45
CA ASP A 154 -2.03 -24.96 -20.56
C ASP A 154 -0.58 -24.46 -20.53
N LEU A 155 -0.16 -23.79 -21.60
CA LEU A 155 1.17 -23.16 -21.72
C LEU A 155 1.18 -21.76 -21.09
N GLU A 156 0.10 -21.38 -20.40
CA GLU A 156 -0.05 -20.08 -19.76
C GLU A 156 0.74 -20.01 -18.44
N ALA A 157 1.54 -18.95 -18.30
CA ALA A 157 2.31 -18.65 -17.10
C ALA A 157 1.44 -17.95 -16.03
N GLU A 158 0.24 -18.46 -15.77
CA GLU A 158 -0.62 -17.92 -14.71
C GLU A 158 -0.19 -18.45 -13.33
N GLU A 159 -0.32 -17.61 -12.31
CA GLU A 159 -0.11 -18.02 -10.92
C GLU A 159 -1.36 -18.77 -10.45
N TYR A 160 -1.22 -20.09 -10.30
CA TYR A 160 -2.29 -20.95 -9.78
C TYR A 160 -2.31 -20.91 -8.26
N VAL A 161 -3.50 -20.69 -7.71
CA VAL A 161 -3.72 -20.53 -6.28
C VAL A 161 -4.87 -21.42 -5.79
N PRO A 162 -4.76 -21.99 -4.58
CA PRO A 162 -5.78 -22.86 -4.05
C PRO A 162 -7.02 -22.06 -3.63
N LEU A 163 -8.16 -22.75 -3.62
CA LEU A 163 -9.40 -22.23 -3.06
C LEU A 163 -9.20 -21.72 -1.62
N PRO A 164 -9.70 -20.53 -1.27
CA PRO A 164 -9.62 -20.04 0.09
C PRO A 164 -10.33 -20.96 1.08
N LYS A 165 -9.68 -21.27 2.21
CA LYS A 165 -10.21 -22.17 3.25
C LYS A 165 -11.19 -21.49 4.22
N GLY A 166 -11.25 -20.17 4.18
CA GLY A 166 -12.11 -19.35 5.03
C GLY A 166 -13.56 -19.31 4.57
N GLU A 167 -14.37 -18.51 5.26
CA GLU A 167 -15.67 -18.09 4.73
C GLU A 167 -15.46 -17.03 3.65
N VAL A 168 -16.41 -16.93 2.72
CA VAL A 168 -16.39 -15.92 1.65
C VAL A 168 -16.30 -14.52 2.23
N HIS A 169 -17.08 -14.22 3.27
CA HIS A 169 -17.05 -12.95 3.97
C HIS A 169 -16.31 -13.12 5.30
N LYS A 170 -15.27 -12.32 5.54
CA LYS A 170 -14.54 -12.37 6.80
C LYS A 170 -13.98 -11.00 7.18
N LYS A 171 -13.69 -10.85 8.47
CA LYS A 171 -12.90 -9.73 8.98
C LYS A 171 -11.43 -10.13 8.95
N LYS A 172 -10.61 -9.33 8.29
CA LYS A 172 -9.16 -9.52 8.22
C LYS A 172 -8.49 -8.33 8.89
N GLU A 173 -7.70 -8.62 9.93
CA GLU A 173 -6.78 -7.64 10.49
C GLU A 173 -5.65 -7.45 9.48
N ILE A 174 -5.54 -6.22 8.96
CA ILE A 174 -4.46 -5.82 8.05
C ILE A 174 -3.54 -4.91 8.85
N VAL A 175 -2.28 -5.33 8.94
CA VAL A 175 -1.21 -4.53 9.52
C VAL A 175 -0.45 -3.90 8.37
N GLN A 176 -0.41 -2.57 8.35
CA GLN A 176 0.34 -1.81 7.35
C GLN A 176 1.41 -0.99 8.07
N ASP A 177 2.66 -1.22 7.68
CA ASP A 177 3.80 -0.44 8.15
C ASP A 177 4.09 0.65 7.11
N VAL A 178 4.01 1.91 7.52
CA VAL A 178 4.32 3.09 6.67
C VAL A 178 5.32 3.98 7.40
N THR A 179 6.20 4.69 6.69
CA THR A 179 7.05 5.70 7.33
C THR A 179 6.35 7.05 7.37
N LEU A 180 6.78 7.93 8.28
CA LEU A 180 6.30 9.31 8.28
C LEU A 180 6.69 10.05 6.99
N HIS A 181 7.77 9.64 6.33
CA HIS A 181 8.17 10.18 5.03
C HIS A 181 7.19 9.79 3.92
N ASP A 182 6.68 8.56 3.93
CA ASP A 182 5.70 8.11 2.92
C ASP A 182 4.40 8.92 3.02
N LEU A 183 3.96 9.21 4.25
CA LEU A 183 2.82 10.09 4.50
C LEU A 183 3.09 11.52 4.04
N ASP A 184 4.26 12.07 4.37
CA ASP A 184 4.66 13.41 3.92
C ASP A 184 4.67 13.50 2.39
N ALA A 185 5.28 12.53 1.70
CA ALA A 185 5.40 12.49 0.24
C ALA A 185 4.04 12.31 -0.45
N ALA A 186 3.18 11.43 0.05
CA ALA A 186 1.85 11.18 -0.51
C ALA A 186 0.95 12.42 -0.45
N ASN A 187 1.06 13.21 0.62
CA ASN A 187 0.26 14.44 0.78
C ASN A 187 0.89 15.65 0.07
N ALA A 188 2.21 15.70 -0.07
CA ALA A 188 2.89 16.77 -0.80
C ALA A 188 2.72 16.64 -2.32
N ARG A 189 2.56 15.41 -2.83
CA ARG A 189 2.28 15.09 -4.23
C ARG A 189 1.20 14.01 -4.30
N PRO A 190 -0.10 14.38 -4.26
CA PRO A 190 -1.15 13.40 -4.43
C PRO A 190 -1.01 12.72 -5.80
N GLN A 191 -0.58 11.46 -5.80
CA GLN A 191 -0.57 10.64 -7.00
C GLN A 191 -2.01 10.24 -7.30
N GLY A 192 -2.60 10.78 -8.37
CA GLY A 192 -3.98 10.43 -8.76
C GLY A 192 -4.85 11.56 -9.30
N GLY A 193 -4.32 12.77 -9.49
CA GLY A 193 -5.06 13.80 -10.24
C GLY A 193 -5.31 13.37 -11.69
N GLN A 194 -6.56 13.40 -12.14
CA GLN A 194 -6.97 13.19 -13.54
C GLN A 194 -6.61 14.39 -14.46
N ASP A 195 -5.87 15.37 -13.96
CA ASP A 195 -5.53 16.56 -14.73
C ASP A 195 -4.35 16.30 -15.69
N ILE A 196 -4.43 16.92 -16.86
CA ILE A 196 -3.38 16.84 -17.91
C ILE A 196 -2.00 17.26 -17.34
N LEU A 197 -1.99 18.15 -16.35
CA LEU A 197 -0.78 18.62 -15.67
C LEU A 197 -0.16 17.57 -14.73
N SER A 198 -0.97 16.76 -14.03
CA SER A 198 -0.46 15.67 -13.17
C SER A 198 0.07 14.50 -14.00
N LEU A 199 -0.55 14.21 -15.15
CA LEU A 199 -0.04 13.23 -16.13
C LEU A 199 1.30 13.68 -16.73
N MET A 200 1.44 14.96 -17.05
CA MET A 200 2.70 15.51 -17.58
C MET A 200 3.80 15.57 -16.50
N GLY A 201 3.43 15.83 -15.25
CA GLY A 201 4.33 15.77 -14.09
C GLY A 201 4.84 14.36 -13.76
N GLN A 202 4.07 13.31 -14.05
CA GLN A 202 4.51 11.91 -13.91
C GLN A 202 5.49 11.48 -15.01
N MET A 203 5.42 12.08 -16.19
CA MET A 203 6.34 11.80 -17.32
C MET A 203 7.70 12.51 -17.19
N MET A 204 7.77 13.57 -16.39
CA MET A 204 9.03 14.29 -16.10
C MET A 204 9.74 13.69 -14.90
N LYS A 205 11.08 13.78 -14.88
CA LYS A 205 11.88 13.36 -13.71
C LYS A 205 11.35 14.08 -12.46
N PRO A 206 10.96 13.34 -11.40
CA PRO A 206 10.49 13.95 -10.17
C PRO A 206 11.65 14.73 -9.54
N ARG A 207 11.56 16.06 -9.56
CA ARG A 207 12.47 16.92 -8.78
C ARG A 207 12.25 16.64 -7.30
N LYS A 208 13.22 16.84 -6.42
CA LYS A 208 12.94 16.92 -4.97
C LYS A 208 12.23 18.24 -4.68
N THR A 209 11.21 18.20 -3.84
CA THR A 209 10.48 19.41 -3.37
C THR A 209 10.49 19.41 -1.86
N GLU A 210 10.79 20.56 -1.28
CA GLU A 210 10.74 20.75 0.17
C GLU A 210 9.32 20.57 0.69
N ILE A 211 9.20 19.87 1.82
CA ILE A 211 7.92 19.65 2.50
C ILE A 211 7.77 20.75 3.54
N THR A 212 6.70 21.55 3.42
CA THR A 212 6.47 22.67 4.32
C THR A 212 6.24 22.21 5.76
N ASP A 213 6.69 23.01 6.74
CA ASP A 213 6.46 22.72 8.16
C ASP A 213 4.98 22.66 8.52
N LYS A 214 4.13 23.43 7.83
CA LYS A 214 2.68 23.40 8.03
C LYS A 214 2.10 22.02 7.69
N LEU A 215 2.45 21.48 6.53
CA LEU A 215 2.02 20.13 6.12
C LEU A 215 2.51 19.08 7.11
N ARG A 216 3.77 19.16 7.55
CA ARG A 216 4.33 18.27 8.56
C ARG A 216 3.57 18.33 9.89
N GLN A 217 3.18 19.51 10.34
CA GLN A 217 2.40 19.69 11.56
C GLN A 217 0.99 19.11 11.42
N GLU A 218 0.35 19.27 10.27
CA GLU A 218 -0.96 18.67 9.99
C GLU A 218 -0.90 17.14 10.00
N ILE A 219 0.10 16.55 9.32
CA ILE A 219 0.32 15.10 9.33
C ILE A 219 0.58 14.62 10.76
N ASN A 220 1.41 15.30 11.53
CA ASN A 220 1.69 14.93 12.92
C ASN A 220 0.42 14.96 13.80
N LYS A 221 -0.50 15.91 13.56
CA LYS A 221 -1.79 15.94 14.28
C LYS A 221 -2.66 14.73 13.94
N VAL A 222 -2.70 14.31 12.68
CA VAL A 222 -3.46 13.11 12.25
C VAL A 222 -2.83 11.84 12.82
N VAL A 223 -1.51 11.71 12.74
CA VAL A 223 -0.77 10.56 13.30
C VAL A 223 -1.00 10.43 14.80
N ASN A 224 -0.89 11.53 15.55
CA ASN A 224 -1.16 11.51 16.99
C ASN A 224 -2.59 11.09 17.29
N ARG A 225 -3.57 11.55 16.52
CA ARG A 225 -4.97 11.12 16.67
C ARG A 225 -5.12 9.60 16.50
N TYR A 226 -4.50 9.01 15.46
CA TYR A 226 -4.57 7.56 15.24
C TYR A 226 -3.88 6.76 16.35
N ILE A 227 -2.83 7.32 16.96
CA ILE A 227 -2.19 6.72 18.14
C ILE A 227 -3.11 6.80 19.36
N ASP A 228 -3.73 7.96 19.60
CA ASP A 228 -4.65 8.18 20.73
C ASP A 228 -5.91 7.30 20.61
N GLU A 229 -6.40 7.06 19.40
CA GLU A 229 -7.51 6.16 19.09
C GLU A 229 -7.11 4.66 19.16
N GLY A 230 -5.81 4.35 19.29
CA GLY A 230 -5.30 2.97 19.34
C GLY A 230 -5.30 2.25 17.99
N VAL A 231 -5.48 2.97 16.89
CA VAL A 231 -5.50 2.44 15.51
C VAL A 231 -4.08 2.27 14.97
N ALA A 232 -3.13 3.09 15.46
CA ALA A 232 -1.75 3.06 15.03
C ALA A 232 -0.75 3.06 16.19
N GLU A 233 0.42 2.49 15.94
CA GLU A 233 1.55 2.44 16.88
C GLU A 233 2.78 3.08 16.23
N LEU A 234 3.42 4.02 16.92
CA LEU A 234 4.68 4.59 16.45
C LEU A 234 5.81 3.59 16.65
N VAL A 235 6.59 3.34 15.59
CA VAL A 235 7.75 2.43 15.60
C VAL A 235 9.00 3.27 15.35
N PRO A 236 9.71 3.71 16.41
CA PRO A 236 10.98 4.40 16.25
C PRO A 236 12.04 3.47 15.65
N GLY A 237 12.61 3.87 14.53
CA GLY A 237 13.69 3.16 13.87
C GLY A 237 15.07 3.73 14.19
N VAL A 238 16.03 3.44 13.32
CA VAL A 238 17.42 3.86 13.43
C VAL A 238 17.81 4.65 12.20
N LEU A 239 18.30 5.88 12.40
CA LEU A 239 19.00 6.64 11.39
C LEU A 239 20.51 6.43 11.59
N PHE A 240 21.16 5.76 10.66
CA PHE A 240 22.60 5.54 10.68
C PHE A 240 23.26 6.51 9.71
N ILE A 241 24.09 7.42 10.22
CA ILE A 241 24.84 8.39 9.43
C ILE A 241 26.30 7.93 9.36
N ASP A 242 26.73 7.44 8.20
CA ASP A 242 28.13 7.12 7.92
C ASP A 242 28.86 8.36 7.35
N GLU A 243 30.19 8.39 7.38
CA GLU A 243 31.00 9.48 6.80
C GLU A 243 31.08 9.41 5.27
#